data_AF-A0A920LID4-F1
#
_entry.id   AF-A0A920LID4-F1
#
_cell.length_a   1.000
_cell.length_b   1.000
_cell.length_c   1.000
_cell.angle_alpha   90.00
_cell.angle_beta   90.00
_cell.angle_gamma   90.00
#
_symmetry.space_group_name_H-M   'P 1'
#
loop_
_entity.id
_entity.type
_entity.pdbx_description
1 polymer ?
#
loop_
_entity_poly.entity_id
_entity_poly.type
_entity_poly.pdbx_seq_one_letter_code
_entity_poly.pdbx_strand_id
1 'polypeptide(L)'
;MLNFGEDQSLDDLEFYELRYSGKGQLFKRFRAFYLGAVFNILIMASVCLAGIKIGGALLGLSPVETLLISCAITVIYSSIGGLRGIIITDFFQFILAMVATFGLLMKLFLCHKFRD
;
A
#
# COMPACT_ATOMS: atom_id res chain seq x y z
N MET A 1 -46.96 9.05 5.14
CA MET A 1 -46.59 7.66 4.86
C MET A 1 -45.97 7.59 3.46
N LEU A 2 -44.67 7.86 3.34
CA LEU A 2 -43.84 7.35 2.25
C LEU A 2 -42.53 6.92 2.91
N ASN A 3 -42.25 5.63 2.78
CA ASN A 3 -41.13 4.92 3.37
C ASN A 3 -39.81 5.45 2.81
N PHE A 4 -38.99 6.07 3.66
CA PHE A 4 -37.54 6.19 3.46
C PHE A 4 -36.86 5.25 4.46
N GLY A 5 -36.80 3.98 4.08
CA GLY A 5 -35.82 3.03 4.62
C GLY A 5 -34.63 3.01 3.66
N GLU A 6 -33.43 2.94 4.22
CA GLU A 6 -32.11 2.83 3.54
C GLU A 6 -31.48 4.13 3.02
N ASP A 7 -31.00 4.97 3.93
CA ASP A 7 -29.80 5.81 3.67
C ASP A 7 -28.71 5.43 4.67
N GLN A 8 -28.18 4.20 4.56
CA GLN A 8 -26.88 3.88 5.17
C GLN A 8 -25.81 4.25 4.16
N SER A 9 -24.98 5.23 4.53
CA SER A 9 -24.02 5.96 3.70
C SER A 9 -24.64 6.86 2.61
N LEU A 10 -25.28 7.94 3.05
CA LEU A 10 -25.14 9.19 2.33
C LEU A 10 -23.64 9.43 2.18
N ASP A 11 -23.12 9.39 0.96
CA ASP A 11 -21.73 9.71 0.64
C ASP A 11 -21.33 10.98 1.42
N ASP A 12 -20.30 10.90 2.27
CA ASP A 12 -19.74 12.05 3.02
C ASP A 12 -19.40 13.25 2.11
N LEU A 13 -19.35 13.00 0.80
CA LEU A 13 -19.18 13.96 -0.28
C LEU A 13 -20.39 14.90 -0.47
N GLU A 14 -21.62 14.41 -0.36
CA GLU A 14 -22.85 15.21 -0.53
C GLU A 14 -23.07 16.15 0.67
N PHE A 15 -22.69 15.72 1.87
CA PHE A 15 -22.62 16.58 3.06
C PHE A 15 -21.52 17.65 2.99
N TYR A 16 -20.45 17.43 2.21
CA TYR A 16 -19.36 18.40 2.02
C TYR A 16 -19.73 19.51 1.01
N GLU A 17 -20.57 19.20 0.02
CA GLU A 17 -21.10 20.18 -0.93
C GLU A 17 -22.18 21.08 -0.31
N LEU A 18 -22.99 20.53 0.60
CA LEU A 18 -24.00 21.29 1.35
C LEU A 18 -23.41 22.32 2.34
N ARG A 19 -22.17 22.13 2.83
CA ARG A 19 -21.53 23.05 3.80
C ARG A 19 -20.45 23.97 3.22
N TYR A 20 -19.81 23.58 2.13
CA TYR A 20 -18.81 24.39 1.44
C TYR A 20 -19.07 24.40 -0.06
N SER A 21 -20.19 25.02 -0.45
CA SER A 21 -20.41 25.49 -1.81
C SER A 21 -19.53 26.72 -2.03
N GLY A 22 -18.32 26.49 -2.55
CA GLY A 22 -17.35 27.55 -2.82
C GLY A 22 -16.17 27.07 -3.67
N LYS A 23 -15.79 27.92 -4.64
CA LYS A 23 -14.79 27.72 -5.72
C LYS A 23 -13.34 27.38 -5.28
N GLY A 24 -13.09 27.18 -3.98
CA GLY A 24 -11.78 26.83 -3.40
C GLY A 24 -11.55 25.34 -3.08
N GLN A 25 -12.49 24.45 -3.43
CA GLN A 25 -12.39 23.00 -3.13
C GLN A 25 -11.37 22.25 -4.00
N LEU A 26 -11.10 22.70 -5.23
CA LEU A 26 -10.16 22.04 -6.14
C LEU A 26 -8.73 21.99 -5.57
N PHE A 27 -8.27 23.08 -4.94
CA PHE A 27 -6.91 23.19 -4.40
C PHE A 27 -6.62 22.17 -3.28
N LYS A 28 -7.66 21.70 -2.57
CA LYS A 28 -7.54 20.69 -1.50
C LYS A 28 -7.47 19.27 -2.08
N ARG A 29 -8.29 18.98 -3.11
CA ARG A 29 -8.24 17.71 -3.87
C ARG A 29 -6.90 17.52 -4.56
N PHE A 30 -6.30 18.61 -5.09
CA PHE A 30 -4.95 18.56 -5.67
C PHE A 30 -3.87 18.19 -4.65
N ARG A 31 -3.90 18.77 -3.44
CA ARG A 31 -2.94 18.40 -2.36
C ARG A 31 -3.14 16.95 -1.90
N ALA A 32 -4.39 16.49 -1.73
CA ALA A 32 -4.67 15.12 -1.32
C ALA A 32 -4.22 14.09 -2.38
N PHE A 33 -4.42 14.40 -3.67
CA PHE A 33 -3.96 13.56 -4.77
C PHE A 33 -2.43 13.51 -4.86
N TYR A 34 -1.75 14.65 -4.73
CA TYR A 34 -0.28 14.70 -4.79
C TYR A 34 0.36 13.97 -3.61
N LEU A 35 -0.18 14.11 -2.41
CA LEU A 35 0.36 13.47 -1.21
C LEU A 35 0.02 11.98 -1.15
N GLY A 36 -1.14 11.57 -1.68
CA GLY A 36 -1.58 10.17 -1.69
C GLY A 36 -1.06 9.36 -2.87
N ALA A 37 -1.33 9.79 -4.11
CA ALA A 37 -1.04 9.01 -5.30
C ALA A 37 0.47 8.98 -5.64
N VAL A 38 1.13 10.15 -5.61
CA VAL A 38 2.57 10.23 -5.97
C VAL A 38 3.41 9.46 -4.94
N PHE A 39 3.12 9.64 -3.65
CA PHE A 39 3.88 8.98 -2.58
C PHE A 39 3.64 7.47 -2.56
N ASN A 40 2.41 7.01 -2.84
CA ASN A 40 2.11 5.58 -2.95
C ASN A 40 2.88 4.91 -4.11
N ILE A 41 2.92 5.55 -5.28
CA ILE A 41 3.67 5.06 -6.45
C ILE A 41 5.17 4.97 -6.14
N LEU A 42 5.75 5.97 -5.46
CA LEU A 42 7.16 5.96 -5.09
C LEU A 42 7.51 4.79 -4.15
N ILE A 43 6.64 4.50 -3.18
CA ILE A 43 6.82 3.34 -2.28
C ILE A 43 6.77 2.05 -3.09
N MET A 44 5.75 1.85 -3.94
CA MET A 44 5.64 0.64 -4.76
C MET A 44 6.83 0.47 -5.72
N ALA A 45 7.32 1.55 -6.32
CA ALA A 45 8.52 1.52 -7.16
C ALA A 45 9.77 1.11 -6.38
N SER A 46 9.95 1.64 -5.17
CA SER A 46 11.09 1.30 -4.30
C SER A 46 11.06 -0.18 -3.87
N VAL A 47 9.88 -0.71 -3.58
CA VAL A 47 9.68 -2.12 -3.22
C VAL A 47 9.97 -3.03 -4.42
N CYS A 48 9.49 -2.69 -5.61
CA CYS A 48 9.80 -3.45 -6.83
C CYS A 48 11.31 -3.50 -7.10
N LEU A 49 12.02 -2.38 -6.92
CA LEU A 49 13.47 -2.33 -7.09
C LEU A 49 14.21 -3.18 -6.04
N ALA A 50 13.75 -3.18 -4.79
CA ALA A 50 14.28 -4.06 -3.75
C ALA A 50 14.02 -5.54 -4.07
N GLY A 51 12.83 -5.87 -4.56
CA GLY A 51 12.45 -7.21 -5.01
C GLY A 51 13.34 -7.72 -6.15
N ILE A 52 13.62 -6.88 -7.16
CA ILE A 52 14.56 -7.22 -8.24
C ILE A 52 15.96 -7.48 -7.71
N LYS A 53 16.46 -6.65 -6.77
CA LYS A 53 17.79 -6.86 -6.18
C LYS A 53 17.89 -8.17 -5.41
N ILE A 54 16.86 -8.49 -4.63
CA ILE A 54 16.81 -9.73 -3.83
C ILE A 54 16.63 -10.95 -4.75
N GLY A 55 15.72 -10.88 -5.72
CA GLY A 55 15.47 -11.94 -6.70
C GLY A 55 16.68 -12.21 -7.60
N GLY A 56 17.34 -11.16 -8.07
CA GLY A 56 18.59 -11.27 -8.82
C GLY A 56 19.73 -11.87 -7.98
N ALA A 57 19.85 -11.48 -6.70
CA ALA A 57 20.88 -12.01 -5.82
C ALA A 57 20.66 -13.48 -5.42
N LEU A 58 19.41 -13.95 -5.35
CA LEU A 58 19.08 -15.32 -4.92
C LEU A 58 18.97 -16.31 -6.09
N LEU A 59 18.43 -15.88 -7.23
CA LEU A 59 18.07 -16.77 -8.34
C LEU A 59 18.81 -16.44 -9.66
N GLY A 60 19.54 -15.31 -9.73
CA GLY A 60 20.26 -14.89 -10.95
C GLY A 60 19.35 -14.55 -12.14
N LEU A 61 18.05 -14.40 -11.91
CA LEU A 61 17.04 -14.17 -12.94
C LEU A 61 17.04 -12.72 -13.44
N SER A 62 16.54 -12.52 -14.65
CA SER A 62 16.38 -11.19 -15.23
C SER A 62 15.37 -10.33 -14.43
N PRO A 63 15.59 -9.01 -14.31
CA PRO A 63 14.65 -8.10 -13.64
C PRO A 63 13.21 -8.21 -14.15
N VAL A 64 13.05 -8.42 -15.46
CA VAL A 64 11.75 -8.49 -16.12
C VAL A 64 10.98 -9.76 -15.70
N GLU A 65 11.68 -10.89 -15.61
CA GLU A 65 11.06 -12.16 -15.18
C GLU A 65 10.63 -12.11 -13.73
N THR A 66 11.47 -11.54 -12.86
CA THR A 66 11.16 -11.36 -11.44
C THR A 66 9.90 -10.52 -11.24
N LEU A 67 9.79 -9.40 -11.99
CA LEU A 67 8.60 -8.56 -11.97
C LEU A 67 7.36 -9.30 -12.48
N LEU A 68 7.46 -9.99 -13.62
CA LEU A 68 6.34 -10.74 -14.21
C LEU A 68 5.80 -11.79 -13.25
N ILE A 69 6.66 -12.56 -12.59
CA ILE A 69 6.26 -13.57 -11.61
C ILE A 69 5.55 -12.91 -10.42
N SER A 70 6.10 -11.81 -9.89
CA SER A 70 5.48 -11.11 -8.76
C SER A 70 4.09 -10.55 -9.10
N CYS A 71 3.94 -9.89 -10.25
CA CYS A 71 2.66 -9.38 -10.73
C CYS A 71 1.65 -10.50 -10.98
N ALA A 72 2.08 -11.61 -11.58
CA ALA A 72 1.20 -12.75 -11.84
C ALA A 72 0.64 -13.34 -10.54
N ILE A 73 1.48 -13.51 -9.52
CA ILE A 73 1.04 -14.00 -8.20
C ILE A 73 0.03 -13.04 -7.57
N THR A 74 0.32 -11.73 -7.60
CA THR A 74 -0.59 -10.70 -7.04
C THR A 74 -1.94 -10.69 -7.76
N VAL A 75 -1.96 -10.80 -9.09
CA VAL A 75 -3.20 -10.84 -9.88
C VAL A 75 -4.00 -12.10 -9.59
N ILE A 76 -3.36 -13.28 -9.60
CA ILE A 76 -4.05 -14.56 -9.35
C ILE A 76 -4.69 -14.55 -7.96
N TYR A 77 -3.95 -14.10 -6.94
CA TYR A 77 -4.48 -14.03 -5.58
C TYR A 77 -5.61 -12.99 -5.45
N SER A 78 -5.45 -11.82 -6.08
CA SER A 78 -6.48 -10.78 -6.13
C SER A 78 -7.75 -11.24 -6.84
N SER A 79 -7.64 -12.02 -7.91
CA SER A 79 -8.79 -12.50 -8.68
C SER A 79 -9.58 -13.58 -7.92
N ILE A 80 -8.90 -14.42 -7.14
CA ILE A 80 -9.55 -15.51 -6.38
C ILE A 80 -10.19 -14.97 -5.09
N GLY A 81 -9.52 -14.09 -4.36
CA GLY A 81 -9.96 -13.59 -3.04
C GLY A 81 -10.74 -12.27 -3.07
N GLY A 82 -10.76 -11.57 -4.21
CA GLY A 82 -11.30 -10.22 -4.33
C GLY A 82 -10.64 -9.24 -3.33
N LEU A 83 -11.36 -8.17 -2.96
CA LEU A 83 -10.89 -7.19 -1.97
C LEU A 83 -10.58 -7.80 -0.60
N ARG A 84 -11.33 -8.84 -0.18
CA ARG A 84 -11.12 -9.48 1.12
C ARG A 84 -9.81 -10.23 1.20
N GLY A 85 -9.41 -10.91 0.12
CA GLY A 85 -8.10 -11.56 0.03
C GLY A 85 -6.96 -10.56 0.19
N ILE A 86 -6.99 -9.48 -0.60
CA ILE A 86 -5.95 -8.43 -0.60
C ILE A 86 -5.75 -7.86 0.80
N ILE A 87 -6.85 -7.53 1.50
CA ILE A 87 -6.81 -6.97 2.85
C ILE A 87 -6.12 -7.94 3.82
N ILE A 88 -6.47 -9.22 3.79
CA ILE A 88 -5.85 -10.23 4.67
C ILE A 88 -4.34 -10.34 4.40
N THR A 89 -3.91 -10.37 3.14
CA THR A 89 -2.48 -10.42 2.80
C THR A 89 -1.72 -9.16 3.18
N ASP A 90 -2.33 -7.99 3.06
CA ASP A 90 -1.69 -6.72 3.43
C ASP A 90 -1.49 -6.63 4.95
N PHE A 91 -2.48 -7.08 5.74
CA PHE A 91 -2.32 -7.24 7.19
C PHE A 91 -1.15 -8.16 7.56
N PHE A 92 -0.96 -9.26 6.84
CA PHE A 92 0.17 -10.15 7.07
C PHE A 92 1.51 -9.51 6.70
N GLN A 93 1.60 -8.86 5.54
CA GLN A 93 2.81 -8.14 5.10
C GLN A 93 3.18 -6.99 6.03
N PHE A 94 2.18 -6.32 6.62
CA PHE A 94 2.38 -5.28 7.63
C PHE A 94 3.05 -5.84 8.91
N ILE A 95 2.52 -6.95 9.46
CA ILE A 95 3.09 -7.58 10.66
C ILE A 95 4.52 -8.07 10.37
N LEU A 96 4.72 -8.70 9.21
CA LEU A 96 6.04 -9.17 8.81
C LEU A 96 7.05 -8.02 8.67
N ALA A 97 6.63 -6.87 8.12
CA ALA A 97 7.47 -5.67 8.04
C ALA A 97 7.85 -5.10 9.42
N MET A 98 6.92 -5.11 10.38
CA MET A 98 7.20 -4.69 11.76
C MET A 98 8.24 -5.61 12.43
N VAL A 99 8.08 -6.93 12.28
CA VAL A 99 9.05 -7.90 12.83
C VAL A 99 10.41 -7.77 12.13
N ALA A 100 10.43 -7.61 10.81
CA ALA A 100 11.66 -7.48 10.02
C ALA A 100 12.49 -6.26 10.44
N THR A 101 11.84 -5.11 10.64
CA THR A 101 12.52 -3.89 11.10
C THR A 101 13.01 -4.02 12.55
N PHE A 102 12.23 -4.65 13.43
CA PHE A 102 12.66 -4.90 14.81
C PHE A 102 13.85 -5.87 14.89
N GLY A 103 13.84 -6.93 14.10
CA GLY A 103 14.94 -7.89 14.01
C GLY A 103 16.21 -7.27 13.41
N LEU A 104 16.07 -6.43 12.38
CA LEU A 104 17.18 -5.65 11.82
C LEU A 104 17.75 -4.69 12.88
N LEU A 105 16.89 -4.00 13.62
CA LEU A 105 17.29 -3.08 14.67
C LEU A 105 18.03 -3.80 15.80
N MET A 106 17.51 -4.94 16.28
CA MET A 106 18.18 -5.75 17.29
C MET A 106 19.54 -6.25 16.79
N LYS A 107 19.63 -6.72 15.54
CA LYS A 107 20.88 -7.18 14.95
C LYS A 107 21.89 -6.04 14.77
N LEU A 108 21.45 -4.84 14.39
CA LEU A 108 22.29 -3.64 14.34
C LEU A 108 22.76 -3.23 15.74
N PHE A 109 21.90 -3.31 16.75
CA PHE A 109 22.26 -3.01 18.14
C PHE A 109 23.29 -4.00 18.69
N LEU A 110 23.14 -5.30 18.41
CA LEU A 110 24.16 -6.31 18.74
C LEU A 110 25.46 -6.08 17.97
N CYS A 111 25.40 -5.74 16.68
CA CYS A 111 26.59 -5.49 15.87
C CYS A 111 27.31 -4.21 16.30
N HIS A 112 26.59 -3.20 16.79
CA HIS A 112 27.17 -1.99 17.38
C HIS A 112 27.82 -2.30 18.74
N LYS A 113 27.23 -3.18 19.55
CA LYS A 113 27.76 -3.56 20.87
C LYS A 113 28.95 -4.54 20.83
N PHE A 114 29.19 -5.21 19.70
CA PHE A 114 30.34 -6.09 19.46
C PHE A 114 31.42 -5.46 18.56
N ARG A 115 31.23 -4.20 18.15
CA ARG A 115 32.22 -3.43 17.38
C ARG A 115 33.08 -2.50 18.25
N ASP A 116 32.65 -2.26 19.49
CA ASP A 116 33.47 -1.77 20.61
C ASP A 116 34.01 -2.98 21.41
#